data_AF-A0A0Q0XJS0-F1
#
_entry.id   AF-A0A0Q0XJS0-F1
#
_cell.length_a   1.000
_cell.length_b   1.000
_cell.length_c   1.000
_cell.angle_alpha   90.00
_cell.angle_beta   90.00
_cell.angle_gamma   90.00
#
_symmetry.space_group_name_H-M   'P 1'
#
loop_
_entity.id
_entity.type
_entity.pdbx_description
1 polymer ?
#
loop_
_entity_poly.entity_id
_entity_poly.type
_entity_poly.pdbx_seq_one_letter_code
_entity_poly.pdbx_strand_id
1 'polypeptide(L)'
;MIRHITSLENTKGNKIIDPLKVKHCVITALKIYDLSGFIDPKTHLNLDLSEHLMKIVYVAKELKIGSEIILNNNTYKFVLVDQSFYKHYGPVDTEKLSEDLIKIYHKEMKK
;
A
#
# COMPACT_ATOMS: atom_id res chain seq x y z
N MET A 1 -4.68 -8.70 8.65
CA MET A 1 -3.51 -7.81 8.75
C MET A 1 -3.36 -7.09 7.42
N ILE A 2 -3.26 -5.75 7.43
CA ILE A 2 -3.21 -4.94 6.21
C ILE A 2 -1.81 -5.01 5.60
N ARG A 3 -1.73 -4.99 4.26
CA ARG A 3 -0.48 -5.02 3.47
C ARG A 3 -0.52 -4.00 2.35
N HIS A 4 0.66 -3.53 1.91
CA HIS A 4 0.79 -2.80 0.66
C HIS A 4 0.93 -3.78 -0.51
N ILE A 5 0.24 -3.51 -1.61
CA ILE A 5 0.26 -4.39 -2.78
C ILE A 5 0.23 -3.62 -4.11
N THR A 6 0.92 -4.19 -5.09
CA THR A 6 0.99 -3.70 -6.46
C THR A 6 0.74 -4.83 -7.47
N SER A 7 0.38 -4.48 -8.71
CA SER A 7 0.36 -5.42 -9.83
C SER A 7 1.78 -5.72 -10.34
N LEU A 8 1.95 -6.89 -10.95
CA LEU A 8 3.22 -7.34 -11.52
C LEU A 8 3.75 -6.38 -12.60
N GLU A 9 2.87 -5.80 -13.41
CA GLU A 9 3.20 -4.81 -14.44
C GLU A 9 3.85 -3.53 -13.87
N ASN A 10 3.59 -3.21 -12.60
CA ASN A 10 4.15 -2.05 -11.91
C ASN A 10 5.46 -2.39 -11.16
N THR A 11 6.12 -3.48 -11.56
CA THR A 11 7.39 -3.92 -10.97
C THR A 11 8.48 -4.06 -12.03
N LYS A 12 9.71 -3.70 -11.66
CA LYS A 12 10.91 -3.92 -12.49
C LYS A 12 11.97 -4.59 -11.62
N GLY A 13 12.16 -5.89 -11.83
CA GLY A 13 13.00 -6.72 -10.95
C GLY A 13 12.44 -6.75 -9.53
N ASN A 14 13.23 -6.28 -8.56
CA ASN A 14 12.86 -6.22 -7.14
C ASN A 14 12.40 -4.81 -6.68
N LYS A 15 12.12 -3.91 -7.63
CA LYS A 15 11.69 -2.53 -7.36
C LYS A 15 10.31 -2.23 -7.93
N ILE A 16 9.61 -1.29 -7.29
CA ILE A 16 8.38 -0.70 -7.81
C ILE A 16 8.71 0.36 -8.87
N ILE A 17 7.89 0.45 -9.91
CA ILE A 17 8.01 1.49 -10.95
C ILE A 17 7.31 2.77 -10.48
N ASP A 18 6.04 2.68 -10.08
CA ASP A 18 5.25 3.81 -9.60
C ASP A 18 4.63 3.50 -8.22
N PRO A 19 5.13 4.10 -7.13
CA PRO A 19 4.59 3.90 -5.78
C PRO A 19 3.14 4.37 -5.62
N LEU A 20 2.65 5.30 -6.44
CA LEU A 20 1.28 5.83 -6.33
C LEU A 20 0.23 4.84 -6.84
N LYS A 21 0.65 3.79 -7.57
CA LYS A 21 -0.21 2.68 -7.99
C LYS A 21 -0.31 1.57 -6.93
N VAL A 22 0.25 1.77 -5.74
CA VAL A 22 0.16 0.82 -4.64
C VAL A 22 -1.13 1.06 -3.85
N LYS A 23 -1.76 -0.03 -3.41
CA LYS A 23 -2.95 -0.01 -2.56
C LYS A 23 -2.71 -0.76 -1.26
N HIS A 24 -3.55 -0.50 -0.26
CA HIS A 24 -3.68 -1.41 0.87
C HIS A 24 -4.55 -2.61 0.50
N CYS A 25 -4.24 -3.77 1.06
CA CYS A 25 -5.01 -4.99 0.86
C CYS A 25 -5.02 -5.89 2.10
N VAL A 26 -5.93 -6.87 2.06
CA VAL A 26 -5.89 -8.06 2.91
C VAL A 26 -5.61 -9.26 2.02
N ILE A 27 -4.64 -10.09 2.43
CA ILE A 27 -4.28 -11.32 1.73
C ILE A 27 -4.82 -12.51 2.52
N THR A 28 -5.48 -13.45 1.85
CA THR A 28 -5.93 -14.73 2.43
C THR A 28 -5.84 -15.82 1.38
N ALA A 29 -5.38 -17.01 1.78
CA ALA A 29 -5.22 -18.16 0.88
C ALA A 29 -4.49 -17.82 -0.43
N LEU A 30 -3.38 -17.06 -0.33
CA LEU A 30 -2.56 -16.60 -1.45
C LEU A 30 -3.30 -15.74 -2.50
N LYS A 31 -4.42 -15.14 -2.13
CA LYS A 31 -5.19 -14.23 -2.97
C LYS A 31 -5.46 -12.93 -2.27
N ILE A 32 -5.73 -11.89 -3.07
CA ILE A 32 -6.29 -10.64 -2.58
C ILE A 32 -7.72 -10.92 -2.11
N TYR A 33 -7.95 -10.80 -0.80
CA TYR A 33 -9.28 -10.93 -0.21
C TYR A 33 -10.04 -9.60 -0.26
N ASP A 34 -9.33 -8.51 0.06
CA ASP A 34 -9.90 -7.16 0.07
C ASP A 34 -8.87 -6.14 -0.42
N LEU A 35 -9.34 -5.03 -1.00
CA LEU A 35 -8.54 -3.93 -1.53
C LEU A 35 -9.13 -2.60 -1.08
N SER A 36 -8.27 -1.74 -0.56
CA SER A 36 -8.62 -0.37 -0.22
C SER A 36 -8.16 0.61 -1.31
N GLY A 37 -8.18 1.90 -0.97
CA GLY A 37 -7.68 2.98 -1.79
C GLY A 37 -6.18 2.88 -2.08
N PHE A 38 -5.73 3.77 -2.96
CA PHE A 38 -4.31 4.01 -3.20
C PHE A 38 -3.67 4.63 -1.95
N ILE A 39 -2.37 4.39 -1.78
CA ILE A 39 -1.60 5.00 -0.70
C ILE A 39 -1.56 6.53 -0.85
N ASP A 40 -1.57 7.24 0.28
CA ASP A 40 -1.30 8.67 0.29
C ASP A 40 0.23 8.90 0.41
N PRO A 41 0.87 9.57 -0.56
CA PRO A 41 2.31 9.84 -0.50
C PRO A 41 2.72 10.68 0.72
N LYS A 42 1.84 11.55 1.25
CA LYS A 42 2.15 12.38 2.44
C LYS A 42 2.30 11.56 3.72
N THR A 43 1.84 10.32 3.73
CA THR A 43 1.98 9.40 4.87
C THR A 43 2.93 8.25 4.54
N HIS A 44 2.83 7.66 3.35
CA HIS A 44 3.55 6.43 3.00
C HIS A 44 4.91 6.66 2.36
N LEU A 45 5.17 7.86 1.83
CA LEU A 45 6.44 8.25 1.21
C LEU A 45 7.10 9.44 1.94
N ASN A 46 6.62 9.76 3.15
CA ASN A 46 7.06 10.94 3.90
C ASN A 46 8.15 10.58 4.93
N LEU A 47 9.34 11.14 4.73
CA LEU A 47 10.46 10.97 5.65
C LEU A 47 10.21 11.62 7.02
N ASP A 48 9.31 12.60 7.09
CA ASP A 48 8.89 13.23 8.35
C ASP A 48 7.90 12.37 9.16
N LEU A 49 7.47 11.23 8.62
CA LEU A 49 6.59 10.24 9.27
C LEU A 49 7.15 8.82 9.09
N SER A 50 8.39 8.63 9.55
CA SER A 50 9.23 7.46 9.24
C SER A 50 8.64 6.09 9.62
N GLU A 51 7.79 6.06 10.64
CA GLU A 51 7.11 4.89 11.17
C GLU A 51 6.00 4.38 10.25
N HIS A 52 5.48 5.24 9.36
CA HIS A 52 4.41 4.91 8.42
C HIS A 52 4.91 4.63 7.00
N LEU A 53 6.23 4.62 6.79
CA LEU A 53 6.84 4.42 5.48
C LEU A 53 6.48 3.06 4.86
N MET A 54 6.06 3.11 3.60
CA MET A 54 5.84 1.94 2.78
C MET A 54 7.17 1.37 2.30
N LYS A 55 7.71 0.38 3.00
CA LYS A 55 9.02 -0.24 2.67
C LYS A 55 8.89 -1.51 1.82
N ILE A 56 7.92 -2.36 2.17
CA ILE A 56 7.71 -3.68 1.56
C ILE A 56 6.35 -3.69 0.87
N VAL A 57 6.33 -4.04 -0.41
CA VAL A 57 5.11 -4.11 -1.21
C VAL A 57 4.98 -5.48 -1.87
N TYR A 58 3.86 -6.15 -1.60
CA TYR A 58 3.55 -7.45 -2.16
C TYR A 58 3.17 -7.33 -3.63
N VAL A 59 3.36 -8.41 -4.39
CA VAL A 59 3.06 -8.43 -5.83
C VAL A 59 1.92 -9.39 -6.13
N ALA A 60 0.88 -8.92 -6.79
CA ALA A 60 -0.18 -9.75 -7.36
C ALA A 60 -0.07 -9.82 -8.89
N LYS A 61 -0.70 -10.84 -9.49
CA LYS A 61 -0.88 -10.91 -10.95
C LYS A 61 -1.57 -9.65 -11.47
N GLU A 62 -2.71 -9.32 -10.89
CA GLU A 62 -3.51 -8.13 -11.17
C GLU A 62 -3.93 -7.43 -9.87
N LEU A 63 -4.16 -6.12 -9.93
CA LEU A 63 -4.56 -5.34 -8.76
C LEU A 63 -6.08 -5.35 -8.57
N LYS A 64 -6.66 -6.53 -8.36
CA LYS A 64 -8.10 -6.75 -8.14
C LYS A 64 -8.39 -7.85 -7.12
N ILE A 65 -9.56 -7.80 -6.49
CA ILE A 65 -10.01 -8.83 -5.53
C ILE A 65 -10.02 -10.19 -6.22
N GLY A 66 -9.59 -11.23 -5.50
CA GLY A 66 -9.46 -12.60 -5.99
C GLY A 66 -8.18 -12.89 -6.78
N SER A 67 -7.39 -11.86 -7.13
CA SER A 67 -6.12 -12.07 -7.84
C SER A 67 -5.12 -12.82 -6.96
N GLU A 68 -4.34 -13.69 -7.60
CA GLU A 68 -3.27 -14.45 -6.96
C GLU A 68 -2.08 -13.56 -6.60
N ILE A 69 -1.50 -13.84 -5.44
CA ILE A 69 -0.22 -13.27 -5.00
C ILE A 69 0.92 -14.05 -5.66
N ILE A 70 1.89 -13.32 -6.20
CA ILE A 70 3.07 -13.91 -6.81
C ILE A 70 3.98 -14.48 -5.71
N LEU A 71 4.48 -15.69 -5.94
CA LEU A 71 5.46 -16.34 -5.09
C LEU A 71 6.84 -16.37 -5.76
N ASN A 72 7.87 -16.39 -4.94
CA ASN A 72 9.25 -16.73 -5.31
C ASN A 72 9.73 -17.83 -4.36
N ASN A 73 10.09 -19.00 -4.91
CA ASN A 73 10.52 -20.18 -4.12
C ASN A 73 9.57 -20.51 -2.95
N ASN A 74 8.25 -20.60 -3.22
CA ASN A 74 7.19 -20.85 -2.23
C ASN A 74 7.04 -19.79 -1.12
N THR A 75 7.72 -18.65 -1.24
CA THR A 75 7.56 -17.50 -0.34
C THR A 75 6.92 -16.33 -1.08
N TYR A 76 6.31 -15.39 -0.36
CA TYR A 76 5.73 -14.21 -0.99
C TYR A 76 6.77 -13.39 -1.76
N LYS A 77 6.50 -13.11 -3.03
CA LYS A 77 7.26 -12.10 -3.76
C LYS A 77 6.86 -10.71 -3.25
N PHE A 78 7.84 -9.95 -2.86
CA PHE A 78 7.70 -8.53 -2.57
C PHE A 78 8.78 -7.74 -3.30
N VAL A 79 8.52 -6.45 -3.45
CA VAL A 79 9.42 -5.47 -4.04
C VAL A 79 9.61 -4.32 -3.06
N LEU A 80 10.72 -3.61 -3.23
CA LEU A 80 11.08 -2.47 -2.41
C LEU A 80 10.76 -1.16 -3.13
N VAL A 81 10.47 -0.13 -2.34
CA VAL A 81 10.37 1.24 -2.83
C VAL A 81 11.78 1.83 -2.90
N ASP A 82 12.13 2.40 -4.05
CA ASP A 82 13.41 3.08 -4.23
C ASP A 82 13.51 4.34 -3.36
N GLN A 83 14.70 4.64 -2.84
CA GLN A 83 14.89 5.77 -1.94
C GLN A 83 14.53 7.12 -2.57
N SER A 84 14.67 7.24 -3.89
CA SER A 84 14.34 8.46 -4.64
C SER A 84 12.86 8.84 -4.61
N PHE A 85 11.97 7.91 -4.23
CA PHE A 85 10.54 8.19 -4.10
C PHE A 85 10.16 8.80 -2.75
N TYR A 86 11.02 8.71 -1.74
CA TYR A 86 10.76 9.33 -0.44
C TYR A 86 11.10 10.81 -0.47
N LYS A 87 10.28 11.62 0.21
CA LYS A 87 10.46 13.07 0.33
C LYS A 87 10.06 13.55 1.72
N HIS A 88 10.48 14.76 2.07
CA HIS A 88 9.96 15.48 3.23
C HIS A 88 8.70 16.24 2.80
N TYR A 89 7.55 15.88 3.38
CA TYR A 89 6.26 16.56 3.13
C TYR A 89 5.83 17.45 4.30
N GLY A 90 6.63 17.51 5.36
CA GLY A 90 6.29 18.14 6.63
C GLY A 90 5.63 17.16 7.61
N PRO A 91 5.51 17.56 8.89
CA PRO A 91 4.89 16.74 9.91
C PRO A 91 3.41 16.48 9.59
N VAL A 92 2.95 15.28 9.92
CA VAL A 92 1.55 14.88 9.79
C VAL A 92 0.93 14.75 11.17
N ASP A 93 -0.16 15.47 11.41
CA ASP A 93 -1.00 15.28 12.59
C ASP A 93 -1.84 14.00 12.42
N THR A 94 -1.33 12.90 12.97
CA THR A 94 -1.91 11.56 12.81
C THR A 94 -3.19 11.38 13.62
N GLU A 95 -3.38 12.12 14.71
CA GLU A 95 -4.60 12.11 15.50
C GLU A 95 -5.73 12.74 14.70
N LYS A 96 -5.51 13.96 14.19
CA LYS A 96 -6.48 14.64 13.34
C LYS A 96 -6.81 13.86 12.07
N LEU A 97 -5.79 13.29 11.42
CA LEU A 97 -6.00 12.44 10.24
C LEU A 97 -6.91 11.25 10.56
N SER A 98 -6.69 10.60 11.71
CA SER A 98 -7.50 9.47 12.15
C SER A 98 -8.94 9.87 12.44
N GLU A 99 -9.16 11.01 13.11
CA GLU A 99 -10.51 11.55 13.33
C GLU A 99 -11.24 11.84 12.02
N ASP A 100 -10.55 12.46 11.06
CA ASP A 100 -11.13 12.82 9.77
C ASP A 100 -11.50 11.56 8.96
N LEU A 101 -10.66 10.52 8.99
CA LEU A 101 -10.96 9.22 8.39
C LEU A 101 -12.19 8.54 9.04
N ILE A 102 -12.31 8.59 10.36
CA ILE A 102 -13.48 8.05 11.08
C ILE A 102 -14.76 8.80 10.69
N LYS A 103 -14.70 10.14 10.57
CA LYS A 103 -15.84 10.96 10.11
C LYS A 103 -16.26 10.59 8.69
N ILE A 104 -15.29 10.41 7.78
CA ILE A 104 -15.55 9.99 6.39
C ILE A 104 -16.21 8.61 6.38
N TYR A 105 -15.65 7.63 7.10
CA TYR A 105 -16.19 6.28 7.18
C TYR A 105 -17.65 6.27 7.65
N HIS A 106 -17.97 6.98 8.74
CA HIS A 106 -19.35 7.07 9.23
C HIS A 106 -20.30 7.80 8.28
N LYS A 107 -19.81 8.74 7.47
CA LYS A 107 -20.61 9.42 6.45
C LYS A 107 -20.94 8.49 5.29
N GLU A 108 -20.02 7.62 4.89
CA GLU A 108 -20.23 6.67 3.80
C GLU A 108 -21.10 5.47 4.19
N MET A 109 -20.99 4.98 5.43
CA MET A 109 -21.82 3.87 5.95
C MET A 109 -23.29 4.26 6.22
N LYS A 110 -23.61 5.56 6.23
CA LYS A 110 -24.99 6.08 6.40
C LYS A 110 -25.69 6.38 5.07
N LYS A 111 -25.04 6.11 3.93
CA LYS A 111 -25.64 6.18 2.59
C LYS A 111 -26.01 4.79 2.10
#